data_AF-A0AA91TW25-F1
#
_entry.id   AF-A0AA91TW25-F1
#
_cell.length_a   1.000
_cell.length_b   1.000
_cell.length_c   1.000
_cell.angle_alpha   90.00
_cell.angle_beta   90.00
_cell.angle_gamma   90.00
#
_symmetry.space_group_name_H-M   'P 1'
#
loop_
_entity.id
_entity.type
_entity.pdbx_description
1 polymer ?
#
loop_
_entity_poly.entity_id
_entity_poly.type
_entity_poly.pdbx_seq_one_letter_code
_entity_poly.pdbx_strand_id
1 'polypeptide(L)' 'MKAYALLIRKYTDEFQTAAWYSLDSIDSLESTYNAKISRIQQRLHREYNIDKQTFIALKEQAMTF' A
#
# COMPACT_ATOMS: atom_id res chain seq x y z
N MET A 1 -8.19 10.89 -4.38
CA MET A 1 -7.97 9.52 -4.90
C MET A 1 -6.61 9.33 -5.58
N LYS A 2 -6.24 10.11 -6.61
CA LYS A 2 -4.93 10.00 -7.30
C LYS A 2 -3.72 10.06 -6.37
N ALA A 3 -3.71 10.98 -5.40
CA ALA A 3 -2.64 11.09 -4.40
C ALA A 3 -2.48 9.82 -3.54
N TYR A 4 -3.59 9.18 -3.16
CA TYR A 4 -3.55 7.93 -2.39
C TYR A 4 -3.10 6.74 -3.25
N ALA A 5 -3.48 6.69 -4.53
CA ALA A 5 -2.95 5.70 -5.47
C ALA A 5 -1.43 5.84 -5.65
N LEU A 6 -0.91 7.06 -5.81
CA LEU A 6 0.54 7.32 -5.87
C LEU A 6 1.26 6.92 -4.59
N LEU A 7 0.65 7.16 -3.43
CA LEU A 7 1.19 6.74 -2.13
C LEU A 7 1.25 5.22 -1.98
N ILE A 8 0.20 4.52 -2.38
CA ILE A 8 0.17 3.05 -2.41
C ILE A 8 1.30 2.54 -3.32
N ARG A 9 1.41 3.09 -4.54
CA ARG A 9 2.45 2.72 -5.49
C ARG A 9 3.85 2.89 -4.92
N LYS A 10 4.14 4.07 -4.36
CA LYS A 10 5.42 4.37 -3.70
C LYS A 10 5.76 3.32 -2.64
N TYR A 11 4.83 2.97 -1.76
CA TYR A 11 5.10 2.00 -0.70
C TYR A 11 5.27 0.57 -1.22
N THR A 12 4.58 0.22 -2.29
CA THR A 12 4.81 -1.07 -2.98
C THR A 12 6.18 -1.10 -3.64
N ASP A 13 6.60 -0.04 -4.33
CA ASP A 13 7.93 0.04 -4.95
C ASP A 13 9.05 0.00 -3.90
N GLU A 14 8.89 0.73 -2.77
CA GLU A 14 9.82 0.68 -1.63
C GLU A 14 9.96 -0.76 -1.09
N PHE A 15 8.84 -1.45 -0.90
CA PHE A 15 8.83 -2.83 -0.42
C PHE A 15 9.49 -3.78 -1.41
N GLN A 16 9.13 -3.72 -2.70
CA GLN A 16 9.69 -4.59 -3.73
C GLN A 16 11.19 -4.37 -3.88
N THR A 17 11.64 -3.11 -3.89
CA THR A 17 13.05 -2.76 -3.95
C THR A 17 13.80 -3.34 -2.75
N ALA A 18 13.30 -3.12 -1.54
CA ALA A 18 13.95 -3.62 -0.33
C ALA A 18 13.95 -5.15 -0.26
N ALA A 19 12.84 -5.80 -0.63
CA ALA A 19 12.71 -7.26 -0.66
C ALA A 19 13.68 -7.90 -1.67
N TRP A 20 13.94 -7.22 -2.80
CA TRP A 20 14.91 -7.67 -3.79
C TRP A 20 16.35 -7.67 -3.25
N TYR A 21 16.70 -6.71 -2.39
CA TYR A 21 18.06 -6.56 -1.84
C TYR A 21 18.26 -7.22 -0.47
N SER A 22 17.21 -7.64 0.24
CA SER A 22 17.34 -8.10 1.63
C SER A 22 16.36 -9.22 1.99
N LEU A 23 16.65 -10.43 1.46
CA LEU A 23 15.90 -11.67 1.72
C LEU A 23 15.75 -11.99 3.21
N ASP A 24 16.79 -11.75 4.03
CA ASP A 24 16.80 -12.06 5.47
C ASP A 24 15.86 -11.17 6.31
N SER A 25 15.28 -10.13 5.70
CA SER A 25 14.45 -9.12 6.38
C SER A 25 13.03 -9.01 5.82
N ILE A 26 12.63 -9.92 4.93
CA ILE A 26 11.34 -9.86 4.22
C ILE A 26 10.16 -9.72 5.18
N ASP A 27 10.12 -10.47 6.27
CA ASP A 27 9.02 -10.40 7.24
C ASP A 27 8.89 -9.01 7.89
N SER A 28 10.03 -8.38 8.20
CA SER A 28 10.06 -7.02 8.78
C SER A 28 9.61 -5.97 7.75
N LEU A 29 10.06 -6.14 6.50
CA LEU A 29 9.67 -5.28 5.38
C LEU A 29 8.18 -5.41 5.07
N GLU A 30 7.64 -6.63 5.10
CA GLU A 30 6.22 -6.91 4.88
C GLU A 30 5.36 -6.32 6.00
N SER A 31 5.77 -6.48 7.26
CA SER A 31 5.10 -5.86 8.40
C SER A 31 5.05 -4.33 8.27
N THR A 32 6.18 -3.71 7.88
CA THR A 32 6.27 -2.27 7.66
C THR A 32 5.37 -1.81 6.51
N TYR A 33 5.35 -2.54 5.41
CA TYR A 33 4.47 -2.29 4.27
C TYR A 33 3.00 -2.39 4.67
N ASN A 34 2.61 -3.47 5.36
CA ASN A 34 1.25 -3.69 5.82
C ASN A 34 0.78 -2.56 6.76
N ALA A 35 1.64 -2.12 7.70
CA ALA A 35 1.32 -0.99 8.57
C ALA A 35 1.06 0.31 7.79
N LYS A 36 1.87 0.59 6.75
CA LYS A 36 1.68 1.75 5.87
C LYS A 36 0.36 1.66 5.10
N ILE A 37 0.06 0.50 4.51
CA ILE A 37 -1.16 0.27 3.73
C ILE A 37 -2.42 0.31 4.62
N SER A 38 -2.40 -0.30 5.80
CA SER A 38 -3.52 -0.26 6.75
C SER A 38 -3.83 1.16 7.22
N ARG A 39 -2.82 2.02 7.41
CA ARG A 39 -3.04 3.45 7.73
C ARG A 39 -3.76 4.18 6.60
N ILE A 40 -3.40 3.90 5.33
CA ILE A 40 -4.10 4.48 4.18
C ILE A 40 -5.54 3.99 4.15
N GLN A 41 -5.78 2.68 4.33
CA GLN A 41 -7.12 2.11 4.35
C GLN A 41 -8.01 2.73 5.43
N GLN A 42 -7.51 2.82 6.67
CA GLN A 42 -8.24 3.43 7.79
C GLN A 42 -8.58 4.90 7.52
N ARG A 43 -7.63 5.65 6.93
CA ARG A 43 -7.85 7.05 6.58
C ARG A 43 -8.90 7.21 5.48
N LEU A 44 -8.84 6.39 4.44
CA LEU A 44 -9.81 6.40 3.35
C LEU A 44 -11.20 5.98 3.82
N HIS A 45 -11.29 5.00 4.72
CA HIS A 45 -12.54 4.62 5.35
C HIS A 45 -13.11 5.78 6.18
N ARG A 46 -12.30 6.44 7.00
CA ARG A 46 -12.74 7.57 7.83
C ARG A 46 -13.16 8.81 7.02
N GLU A 47 -12.40 9.18 5.99
CA GLU A 47 -12.63 10.41 5.23
C GLU A 47 -13.68 10.25 4.12
N TYR A 48 -13.77 9.06 3.51
CA TYR A 48 -14.59 8.84 2.30
C TYR A 48 -15.53 7.64 2.39
N ASN A 49 -15.63 6.99 3.56
CA ASN A 49 -16.42 5.77 3.77
C ASN A 49 -16.10 4.65 2.76
N ILE A 50 -14.84 4.60 2.32
CA ILE A 50 -14.37 3.57 1.37
C ILE A 50 -14.42 2.21 2.07
N ASP A 51 -15.06 1.25 1.41
CA ASP A 51 -15.11 -0.13 1.84
C ASP A 51 -13.87 -0.92 1.38
N LYS A 52 -13.75 -2.17 1.86
CA LYS A 52 -12.62 -3.03 1.54
C LYS A 52 -12.49 -3.28 0.03
N GLN A 53 -13.62 -3.44 -0.68
CA GLN A 53 -13.62 -3.75 -2.12
C GLN A 53 -13.12 -2.56 -2.95
N THR A 54 -13.60 -1.36 -2.64
CA THR A 54 -13.15 -0.12 -3.29
C THR A 54 -11.68 0.16 -2.99
N PHE A 55 -11.21 -0.17 -1.78
CA PHE A 55 -9.78 -0.06 -1.46
C PHE A 55 -8.92 -1.04 -2.26
N ILE A 56 -9.38 -2.28 -2.48
CA ILE A 56 -8.69 -3.26 -3.32
C ILE A 56 -8.59 -2.74 -4.76
N ALA A 57 -9.69 -2.23 -5.33
CA ALA A 57 -9.68 -1.63 -6.66
C ALA A 57 -8.70 -0.45 -6.76
N LEU A 58 -8.60 0.39 -5.73
CA LEU A 58 -7.62 1.47 -5.68
C LEU A 58 -6.18 0.94 -5.65
N LYS A 59 -5.92 -0.16 -4.92
CA LYS A 59 -4.60 -0.81 -4.92
C LYS A 59 -4.24 -1.37 -6.29
N GLU A 60 -5.17 -2.05 -6.94
CA GLU A 60 -4.97 -2.57 -8.31
C GLU A 60 -4.70 -1.44 -9.29
N GLN A 61 -5.51 -0.38 -9.23
CA GLN A 61 -5.32 0.80 -10.06
C GLN A 61 -3.94 1.43 -9.84
N ALA A 62 -3.47 1.51 -8.59
CA ALA A 62 -2.14 2.01 -8.25
C ALA A 62 -1.00 1.22 -8.91
N MET A 63 -1.20 -0.08 -9.17
CA MET A 63 -0.21 -0.93 -9.84
C MET A 63 -0.23 -0.81 -11.37
N THR A 64 -1.32 -0.31 -11.94
CA THR A 64 -1.52 -0.19 -13.40
C THR A 64 -1.11 1.16 -14.00
N PHE A 65 -0.78 2.15 -13.17
CA PHE A 65 -0.31 3.46 -13.61
C PHE A 65 1.12 3.43 -14.16
#